data_AF-A0A5C4W3F2-F1
#
_entry.id   AF-A0A5C4W3F2-F1
#
_cell.length_a   1.000
_cell.length_b   1.000
_cell.length_c   1.000
_cell.angle_alpha   90.00
_cell.angle_beta   90.00
_cell.angle_gamma   90.00
#
_symmetry.space_group_name_H-M   'P 1'
#
loop_
_entity.id
_entity.type
_entity.pdbx_description
1 polymer ?
#
loop_
_entity_poly.entity_id
_entity_poly.type
_entity_poly.pdbx_seq_one_letter_code
_entity_poly.pdbx_strand_id
1 'polypeptide(L)'
;MYAAAPAPRHLPQRVVVAGGPGDALAVFLHRLASALDVPLVPLADLSGPTEAARLAAFDGWVTTADEAWARPLLLERADVLVRADLAAASFAGRVRRTLRRIRSDAREREPDLGWVDRAPAIHPRLSVVRLPDPDAAENWLRSLG
;
A
#
# COMPACT_ATOMS: atom_id res chain seq x y z
N MET A 1 -41.71 13.96 4.79
CA MET A 1 -40.66 13.68 5.79
C MET A 1 -39.48 13.12 5.02
N TYR A 2 -38.52 13.97 4.62
CA TYR A 2 -37.35 13.51 3.88
C TYR A 2 -36.37 12.90 4.89
N ALA A 3 -36.02 11.62 4.70
CA ALA A 3 -34.94 11.00 5.45
C ALA A 3 -33.63 11.75 5.11
N ALA A 4 -32.88 12.16 6.13
CA ALA A 4 -31.55 12.70 5.93
C ALA A 4 -30.71 11.67 5.19
N ALA A 5 -30.16 12.04 4.02
CA ALA A 5 -29.23 11.20 3.31
C ALA A 5 -28.05 10.88 4.25
N PRO A 6 -27.57 9.62 4.32
CA PRO A 6 -26.40 9.30 5.12
C PRO A 6 -25.23 10.18 4.66
N ALA A 7 -24.49 10.74 5.62
CA ALA A 7 -23.33 11.57 5.31
C ALA A 7 -22.35 10.77 4.42
N PRO A 8 -21.74 11.42 3.41
CA PRO A 8 -20.79 10.74 2.53
C PRO A 8 -19.65 10.15 3.34
N ARG A 9 -19.31 8.88 3.11
CA ARG A 9 -18.11 8.28 3.69
C ARG A 9 -16.90 8.95 3.05
N HIS A 10 -16.09 9.62 3.85
CA HIS A 10 -14.83 10.19 3.37
C HIS A 10 -13.83 9.06 3.12
N LEU A 11 -13.71 8.64 1.86
CA LEU A 11 -12.69 7.69 1.44
C LEU A 11 -11.32 8.36 1.39
N PRO A 12 -10.25 7.64 1.76
CA PRO A 12 -8.90 8.18 1.67
C PRO A 12 -8.57 8.50 0.20
N GLN A 13 -7.96 9.66 -0.03
CA GLN A 13 -7.62 10.14 -1.36
C GLN A 13 -6.13 10.00 -1.66
N ARG A 14 -5.28 9.90 -0.64
CA ARG A 14 -3.82 9.80 -0.78
C ARG A 14 -3.30 8.61 0.01
N VAL A 15 -3.03 7.51 -0.68
CA VAL A 15 -2.67 6.25 -0.04
C VAL A 15 -1.27 5.80 -0.43
N VAL A 16 -0.42 5.59 0.58
CA VAL A 16 0.93 5.03 0.42
C VAL A 16 0.89 3.57 0.86
N VAL A 17 1.41 2.65 0.05
CA VAL A 17 1.44 1.22 0.35
C VAL A 17 2.87 0.72 0.46
N ALA A 18 3.19 0.16 1.63
CA ALA A 18 4.45 -0.50 1.93
C ALA A 18 4.22 -2.01 2.04
N GLY A 19 4.82 -2.80 1.16
CA GLY A 19 4.69 -4.26 1.16
C GLY A 19 5.81 -4.93 0.38
N GLY A 20 5.93 -6.25 0.53
CA GLY A 20 6.88 -7.05 -0.24
C GLY A 20 6.55 -7.03 -1.74
N PRO A 21 7.54 -6.87 -2.63
CA PRO A 21 7.28 -6.87 -4.07
C PRO A 21 6.74 -8.23 -4.53
N GLY A 22 5.80 -8.21 -5.49
CA GLY A 22 5.26 -9.43 -6.12
C GLY A 22 3.84 -9.27 -6.63
N ASP A 23 3.35 -10.31 -7.32
CA ASP A 23 2.04 -10.30 -8.00
C ASP A 23 0.88 -10.01 -7.05
N ALA A 24 0.92 -10.55 -5.82
CA ALA A 24 -0.13 -10.33 -4.82
C ALA A 24 -0.25 -8.85 -4.43
N LEU A 25 0.88 -8.16 -4.28
CA LEU A 25 0.90 -6.73 -4.01
C LEU A 25 0.40 -5.93 -5.23
N ALA A 26 0.82 -6.30 -6.44
CA ALA A 26 0.37 -5.63 -7.66
C ALA A 26 -1.15 -5.74 -7.85
N VAL A 27 -1.72 -6.94 -7.66
CA VAL A 27 -3.17 -7.16 -7.70
C VAL A 27 -3.89 -6.34 -6.64
N PHE A 28 -3.36 -6.33 -5.40
CA PHE A 28 -3.92 -5.53 -4.32
C PHE A 28 -3.92 -4.03 -4.64
N LEU A 29 -2.81 -3.49 -5.16
CA LEU A 29 -2.67 -2.08 -5.53
C LEU A 29 -3.70 -1.67 -6.59
N HIS A 30 -3.88 -2.47 -7.63
CA HIS A 30 -4.89 -2.20 -8.66
C HIS A 30 -6.30 -2.21 -8.07
N ARG A 31 -6.64 -3.20 -7.24
CA ARG A 31 -7.96 -3.29 -6.63
C ARG A 31 -8.22 -2.16 -5.66
N LEU A 32 -7.22 -1.73 -4.90
CA LEU A 32 -7.30 -0.58 -4.01
C LEU A 32 -7.55 0.71 -4.79
N ALA A 33 -6.77 0.96 -5.83
CA ALA A 33 -6.95 2.11 -6.71
C ALA A 33 -8.34 2.13 -7.35
N SER A 34 -8.84 0.99 -7.84
CA SER A 34 -10.20 0.85 -8.37
C SER A 34 -11.28 1.07 -7.31
N ALA A 35 -11.11 0.55 -6.09
CA ALA A 35 -12.08 0.72 -5.01
C ALA A 35 -12.19 2.18 -4.54
N LEU A 36 -11.09 2.93 -4.62
CA LEU A 36 -11.03 4.34 -4.27
C LEU A 36 -11.34 5.27 -5.45
N ASP A 37 -11.46 4.72 -6.67
CA ASP A 37 -11.63 5.46 -7.93
C ASP A 37 -10.52 6.52 -8.15
N VAL A 38 -9.26 6.12 -7.92
CA VAL A 38 -8.08 6.97 -8.08
C VAL A 38 -6.98 6.27 -8.87
N PRO A 39 -6.08 7.00 -9.55
CA PRO A 39 -4.94 6.41 -10.24
C PRO A 39 -3.97 5.71 -9.29
N LEU A 40 -3.46 4.55 -9.75
CA LEU A 40 -2.27 3.91 -9.20
C LEU A 40 -1.03 4.54 -9.87
N VAL A 41 -0.14 5.11 -9.07
CA VAL A 41 1.12 5.73 -9.52
C VAL A 41 2.27 5.10 -8.73
N PRO A 42 2.84 3.98 -9.19
CA PRO A 42 4.01 3.35 -8.56
C PRO A 42 5.20 4.32 -8.49
N LEU A 43 5.97 4.31 -7.40
CA LEU A 43 7.17 5.16 -7.28
C LEU A 43 8.22 4.85 -8.33
N ALA A 44 8.31 3.58 -8.76
CA ALA A 44 9.20 3.15 -9.84
C ALA A 44 8.91 3.82 -11.19
N ASP A 45 7.70 4.36 -11.39
CA ASP A 45 7.31 5.06 -12.62
C ASP A 45 7.66 6.55 -12.56
N LEU A 46 8.13 7.06 -11.42
CA LEU A 46 8.52 8.45 -11.26
C LEU A 46 9.99 8.67 -11.60
N SER A 47 10.26 9.72 -12.36
CA SER A 47 11.60 10.09 -12.82
C SER A 47 12.50 10.65 -11.72
N GLY A 48 11.94 10.93 -10.52
CA GLY A 48 12.69 11.40 -9.37
C GLY A 48 11.94 12.36 -8.44
N PRO A 49 12.66 13.11 -7.59
CA PRO A 49 12.08 13.91 -6.51
C PRO A 49 11.06 14.96 -6.93
N THR A 50 11.26 15.59 -8.09
CA THR A 50 10.33 16.61 -8.60
C THR A 50 8.96 16.02 -8.93
N GLU A 51 8.90 14.82 -9.51
CA GLU A 51 7.61 14.17 -9.83
C GLU A 51 6.93 13.64 -8.57
N ALA A 52 7.70 13.10 -7.61
CA ALA A 52 7.15 12.72 -6.31
C ALA A 52 6.56 13.92 -5.55
N ALA A 53 7.22 15.08 -5.60
CA ALA A 53 6.70 16.30 -5.01
C ALA A 53 5.41 16.80 -5.71
N ARG A 54 5.34 16.66 -7.05
CA ARG A 54 4.11 16.96 -7.79
C ARG A 54 2.98 16.01 -7.39
N LEU A 55 3.23 14.71 -7.31
CA LEU A 55 2.25 13.72 -6.87
C LEU A 55 1.71 14.07 -5.47
N ALA A 56 2.59 14.35 -4.52
CA ALA A 56 2.23 14.71 -3.15
C ALA A 56 1.37 16.00 -3.05
N ALA A 57 1.47 16.89 -4.03
CA ALA A 57 0.71 18.15 -4.05
C ALA A 57 -0.77 17.97 -4.43
N PHE A 58 -1.14 16.84 -5.03
CA PHE A 58 -2.53 16.54 -5.43
C PHE A 58 -3.18 15.50 -4.53
N ASP A 59 -4.51 15.53 -4.54
CA ASP A 59 -5.36 14.48 -3.98
C ASP A 59 -5.68 13.45 -5.08
N GLY A 60 -6.03 12.23 -4.67
CA GLY A 60 -6.51 11.20 -5.57
C GLY A 60 -5.39 10.35 -6.17
N TRP A 61 -4.65 9.61 -5.35
CA TRP A 61 -3.66 8.64 -5.80
C TRP A 61 -3.43 7.50 -4.80
N VAL A 62 -3.00 6.37 -5.35
CA VAL A 62 -2.37 5.27 -4.63
C VAL A 62 -0.92 5.15 -5.12
N THR A 63 0.05 5.04 -4.23
CA THR A 63 1.47 4.86 -4.58
C THR A 63 2.15 3.84 -3.68
N THR A 64 3.37 3.44 -4.06
CA THR A 64 4.21 2.51 -3.31
C THR A 64 5.17 3.25 -2.36
N ALA A 65 5.87 2.53 -1.49
CA ALA A 65 6.85 3.09 -0.54
C ALA A 65 8.23 2.41 -0.62
N ASP A 66 8.51 1.76 -1.75
CA ASP A 66 9.75 1.05 -2.07
C ASP A 66 10.96 1.99 -2.07
N GLU A 67 10.78 3.25 -2.46
CA GLU A 67 11.84 4.25 -2.47
C GLU A 67 11.91 5.09 -1.19
N ALA A 68 12.97 4.90 -0.40
CA ALA A 68 13.12 5.56 0.90
C ALA A 68 13.19 7.09 0.83
N TRP A 69 13.77 7.63 -0.25
CA TRP A 69 13.93 9.08 -0.44
C TRP A 69 12.59 9.81 -0.64
N ALA A 70 11.56 9.13 -1.14
CA ALA A 70 10.25 9.73 -1.42
C ALA A 70 9.33 9.76 -0.19
N ARG A 71 9.58 8.88 0.79
CA ARG A 71 8.70 8.68 1.95
C ARG A 71 8.40 9.97 2.72
N PRO A 72 9.37 10.83 3.08
CA PRO A 72 9.08 12.04 3.85
C PRO A 72 8.10 12.97 3.11
N LEU A 73 8.24 13.10 1.79
CA LEU A 73 7.38 13.96 0.95
C LEU A 73 5.97 13.40 0.84
N LEU A 74 5.84 12.09 0.59
CA LEU A 74 4.54 11.45 0.41
C LEU A 74 3.76 11.33 1.71
N LEU A 75 4.42 10.95 2.81
CA LEU A 75 3.78 10.72 4.10
C LEU A 75 3.30 12.00 4.79
N GLU A 76 3.88 13.16 4.45
CA GLU A 76 3.39 14.45 4.92
C GLU A 76 1.96 14.74 4.45
N ARG A 77 1.61 14.25 3.26
CA ARG A 77 0.32 14.50 2.61
C ARG A 77 -0.59 13.28 2.56
N ALA A 78 -0.07 12.08 2.77
CA ALA A 78 -0.85 10.86 2.76
C ALA A 78 -1.93 10.87 3.85
N ASP A 79 -3.13 10.42 3.49
CA ASP A 79 -4.22 10.20 4.44
C ASP A 79 -4.02 8.85 5.15
N VAL A 80 -3.53 7.85 4.40
CA VAL A 80 -3.33 6.48 4.88
C VAL A 80 -1.99 5.92 4.42
N LEU A 81 -1.27 5.29 5.35
CA LEU A 81 -0.16 4.39 5.07
C LEU A 81 -0.60 2.93 5.34
N VAL A 82 -0.51 2.09 4.32
CA VAL A 82 -0.86 0.66 4.41
C VAL A 82 0.42 -0.17 4.51
N ARG A 83 0.55 -0.98 5.55
CA ARG A 83 1.51 -2.08 5.62
C ARG A 83 0.84 -3.35 5.11
N ALA A 84 1.26 -3.85 3.96
CA ALA A 84 0.69 -5.00 3.29
C ALA A 84 1.67 -6.20 3.36
N ASP A 85 1.34 -7.19 4.18
CA ASP A 85 2.03 -8.48 4.23
C ASP A 85 1.23 -9.51 3.44
N LEU A 86 1.38 -9.45 2.11
CA LEU A 86 0.64 -10.28 1.17
C LEU A 86 1.49 -11.45 0.67
N ALA A 87 2.50 -11.85 1.44
CA ALA A 87 3.29 -13.03 1.13
C ALA A 87 2.32 -14.17 0.89
N ALA A 88 2.30 -14.66 -0.36
CA ALA A 88 1.40 -15.71 -0.74
C ALA A 88 1.51 -16.84 0.29
N ALA A 89 0.39 -17.25 0.87
CA ALA A 89 0.25 -18.58 1.43
C ALA A 89 0.48 -19.54 0.27
N SER A 90 1.75 -19.72 -0.11
CA SER A 90 2.13 -20.57 -1.22
C SER A 90 1.65 -21.95 -0.83
N PHE A 91 0.76 -22.50 -1.66
CA PHE A 91 0.53 -23.90 -2.02
C PHE A 91 1.65 -24.89 -1.62
N ALA A 92 1.99 -24.95 -0.32
CA ALA A 92 3.15 -25.67 0.21
C ALA A 92 2.81 -27.14 0.49
N GLY A 93 1.94 -27.71 -0.35
CA GLY A 93 1.68 -29.15 -0.43
C GLY A 93 2.37 -29.85 -1.61
N ARG A 94 2.78 -29.15 -2.69
CA ARG A 94 3.13 -29.87 -3.93
C ARG A 94 4.39 -29.48 -4.72
N VAL A 95 5.11 -28.40 -4.39
CA VAL A 95 6.31 -27.99 -5.18
C VAL A 95 7.53 -27.69 -4.28
N ARG A 96 7.88 -28.62 -3.39
CA ARG A 96 8.99 -28.42 -2.42
C ARG A 96 10.40 -28.48 -3.01
N ARG A 97 10.60 -28.90 -4.27
CA ARG A 97 11.97 -29.15 -4.79
C ARG A 97 12.55 -28.03 -5.64
N THR A 98 11.74 -27.20 -6.29
CA THR A 98 12.23 -26.15 -7.21
C THR A 98 12.28 -24.75 -6.57
N LEU A 99 11.45 -24.50 -5.55
CA LEU A 99 11.34 -23.17 -4.92
C LEU A 99 12.48 -22.81 -3.96
N ARG A 100 13.32 -23.78 -3.53
CA ARG A 100 14.37 -23.51 -2.52
C ARG A 100 15.48 -22.60 -3.04
N ARG A 101 15.73 -22.58 -4.36
CA ARG A 101 16.76 -21.73 -4.97
C ARG A 101 16.28 -20.28 -5.20
N ILE A 102 15.01 -20.11 -5.59
CA ILE A 102 14.38 -18.79 -5.77
C ILE A 102 14.14 -18.09 -4.43
N ARG A 103 13.87 -18.86 -3.36
CA ARG A 103 13.62 -18.32 -2.01
C ARG A 103 14.87 -17.74 -1.33
N SER A 104 16.07 -18.11 -1.79
CA SER A 104 17.31 -17.50 -1.30
C SER A 104 17.48 -16.08 -1.85
N ASP A 105 17.23 -15.85 -3.14
CA ASP A 105 17.30 -14.51 -3.74
C ASP A 105 16.14 -13.59 -3.28
N ALA A 106 14.96 -14.16 -3.02
CA ALA A 106 13.81 -13.39 -2.53
C ALA A 106 13.94 -12.94 -1.06
N ARG A 107 14.67 -13.70 -0.23
CA ARG A 107 14.92 -13.34 1.19
C ARG A 107 15.88 -12.15 1.35
N GLU A 108 16.72 -11.90 0.35
CA GLU A 108 17.63 -10.74 0.35
C GLU A 108 16.91 -9.42 0.03
N ARG A 109 15.64 -9.46 -0.38
CA ARG A 109 14.81 -8.30 -0.75
C ARG A 109 13.54 -8.15 0.08
N GLU A 110 13.48 -8.74 1.27
CA GLU A 110 12.37 -8.48 2.17
C GLU A 110 12.50 -7.02 2.65
N PRO A 111 11.57 -6.11 2.27
CA PRO A 111 11.71 -4.71 2.64
C PRO A 111 11.65 -4.59 4.16
N ASP A 112 12.55 -3.81 4.75
CA ASP A 112 12.40 -3.42 6.16
C ASP A 112 11.12 -2.57 6.28
N LEU A 113 10.07 -3.17 6.82
CA LEU A 113 8.78 -2.50 7.07
C LEU A 113 8.69 -1.95 8.51
N GLY A 114 9.74 -2.09 9.33
CA GLY A 114 9.76 -1.61 10.72
C GLY A 114 9.71 -0.09 10.85
N TRP A 115 9.94 0.65 9.76
CA TRP A 115 9.71 2.10 9.73
C TRP A 115 8.22 2.47 9.70
N VAL A 116 7.34 1.60 9.17
CA VAL A 116 5.88 1.87 9.09
C VAL A 116 5.30 2.06 10.48
N ASP A 117 5.76 1.26 11.46
CA ASP A 117 5.30 1.36 12.84
C ASP A 117 5.77 2.64 13.54
N ARG A 118 6.83 3.28 13.03
CA ARG A 118 7.36 4.56 13.54
C ARG A 118 6.77 5.78 12.84
N ALA A 119 6.16 5.61 11.67
CA ALA A 119 5.62 6.71 10.87
C ALA A 119 4.61 7.61 11.62
N PRO A 120 3.68 7.10 12.45
CA PRO A 120 2.75 7.95 13.20
C PRO A 120 3.41 8.88 14.21
N ALA A 121 4.59 8.52 14.72
CA ALA A 121 5.33 9.39 15.65
C ALA A 121 5.88 10.64 14.95
N ILE A 122 6.13 10.55 13.63
CA ILE A 122 6.65 11.64 12.79
C ILE A 122 5.50 12.37 12.10
N HIS A 123 4.45 11.65 11.72
CA HIS A 123 3.26 12.17 11.04
C HIS A 123 1.99 11.84 11.86
N PRO A 124 1.65 12.62 12.90
CA PRO A 124 0.55 12.29 13.81
C PRO A 124 -0.84 12.23 13.18
N ARG A 125 -1.01 12.82 11.99
CA ARG A 125 -2.28 12.81 11.24
C ARG A 125 -2.39 11.62 10.28
N LEU A 126 -1.31 10.87 10.08
CA LEU A 126 -1.27 9.72 9.19
C LEU A 126 -1.96 8.52 9.83
N SER A 127 -3.02 8.01 9.20
CA SER A 127 -3.63 6.75 9.60
C SER A 127 -2.77 5.58 9.11
N VAL A 128 -2.53 4.58 9.97
CA VAL A 128 -1.77 3.38 9.58
C VAL A 128 -2.66 2.15 9.62
N VAL A 129 -2.81 1.52 8.46
CA VAL A 129 -3.54 0.25 8.28
C VAL A 129 -2.54 -0.88 8.16
N ARG A 130 -2.75 -1.96 8.92
CA ARG A 130 -1.90 -3.17 8.87
C ARG A 130 -2.72 -4.32 8.33
N LEU A 131 -2.25 -4.90 7.24
CA LEU A 131 -2.87 -6.02 6.55
C LEU A 131 -1.90 -7.21 6.67
N PRO A 132 -2.03 -8.05 7.72
CA PRO A 132 -1.07 -9.11 8.02
C PRO A 132 -1.14 -10.31 7.06
N ASP A 133 -2.21 -10.40 6.27
CA ASP A 133 -2.46 -11.48 5.34
C ASP A 133 -3.42 -11.03 4.22
N PRO A 134 -3.58 -11.84 3.15
CA PRO A 134 -4.52 -11.55 2.07
C PRO A 134 -5.98 -11.42 2.51
N ASP A 135 -6.44 -12.19 3.50
CA ASP A 135 -7.84 -12.16 3.93
C ASP A 135 -8.17 -10.83 4.64
N ALA A 136 -7.24 -10.32 5.45
CA ALA A 136 -7.35 -8.99 6.05
C ALA A 136 -7.38 -7.89 4.98
N ALA A 137 -6.57 -8.02 3.92
CA ALA A 137 -6.59 -7.09 2.80
C ALA A 137 -7.93 -7.10 2.05
N GLU A 138 -8.49 -8.28 1.78
CA GLU A 138 -9.82 -8.42 1.17
C GLU A 138 -10.93 -7.79 2.02
N ASN A 139 -10.93 -8.08 3.32
CA ASN A 139 -11.92 -7.54 4.24
C ASN A 139 -11.83 -6.01 4.33
N TRP A 140 -10.60 -5.47 4.33
CA TRP A 140 -10.40 -4.03 4.31
C TRP A 140 -10.87 -3.40 3.01
N LEU A 141 -10.54 -3.97 1.84
CA LEU A 141 -11.03 -3.49 0.55
C LEU A 141 -12.56 -3.45 0.50
N ARG A 142 -13.25 -4.50 0.97
CA ARG A 142 -14.73 -4.52 1.05
C ARG A 142 -15.31 -3.46 1.99
N SER A 143 -14.54 -3.01 2.98
CA SER A 143 -15.00 -1.96 3.91
C SER A 143 -15.00 -0.57 3.27
N LEU A 144 -14.24 -0.38 2.19
CA LEU A 144 -14.15 0.87 1.43
C LEU A 144 -15.34 1.09 0.49
N GLY A 145 -16.03 0.03 0.03
CA GLY A 145 -17.17 0.15 -0.88
C GLY A 145 -17.71 -1.19 -1.33
#